data_AF-A0A822DRA8-F1
#
_entry.id   AF-A0A822DRA8-F1
#
_cell.length_a   1.000
_cell.length_b   1.000
_cell.length_c   1.000
_cell.angle_alpha   90.00
_cell.angle_beta   90.00
_cell.angle_gamma   90.00
#
_symmetry.space_group_name_H-M   'P 1'
#
loop_
_entity.id
_entity.type
_entity.pdbx_description
1 polymer ?
#
loop_
_entity_poly.entity_id
_entity_poly.type
_entity_poly.pdbx_seq_one_letter_code
_entity_poly.pdbx_strand_id
1 'polypeptide(L)' 'GQRIIRVCLLKYDEWLVIDYSTSHLLHVSKDGKIKAKRLYEPTAHNAVLFGSNILAIRTTNCLNYYGV' A
#
# COMPACT_ATOMS: atom_id res chain seq x y z
N GLY A 1 18.59 -10.47 -4.36
CA GLY A 1 17.31 -10.26 -5.03
C GLY A 1 17.02 -8.78 -5.12
N GLN A 2 16.41 -8.30 -6.22
CA GLN A 2 16.02 -6.90 -6.35
C GLN A 2 14.82 -6.60 -5.43
N ARG A 3 14.88 -5.50 -4.67
CA ARG A 3 13.77 -5.08 -3.80
C ARG A 3 12.65 -4.52 -4.66
N ILE A 4 11.46 -5.12 -4.58
CA ILE A 4 10.30 -4.67 -5.35
C ILE A 4 9.46 -3.74 -4.47
N ILE A 5 9.49 -2.45 -4.82
CA ILE A 5 8.66 -1.42 -4.19
C ILE A 5 7.57 -1.00 -5.17
N ARG A 6 6.34 -0.86 -4.67
CA ARG A 6 5.21 -0.27 -5.39
C ARG A 6 4.64 0.88 -4.57
N VAL A 7 4.06 1.85 -5.24
CA VAL A 7 3.49 3.04 -4.59
C VAL A 7 2.10 3.29 -5.16
N CYS A 8 1.14 3.58 -4.29
CA CYS A 8 -0.22 3.99 -4.62
C CYS A 8 -0.48 5.35 -3.96
N LEU A 9 -0.92 6.33 -4.76
CA LEU A 9 -1.36 7.62 -4.24
C LEU A 9 -2.69 7.43 -3.49
N LEU A 10 -2.74 7.98 -2.29
CA LEU A 10 -3.91 8.06 -1.43
C LEU A 10 -4.52 9.47 -1.49
N LYS A 11 -5.57 9.70 -0.69
CA LYS A 11 -6.09 11.06 -0.45
C LYS A 11 -5.00 11.98 0.14
N TYR A 12 -5.18 13.28 -0.05
CA TYR A 12 -4.36 14.34 0.55
C TYR A 12 -2.86 14.26 0.22
N ASP A 13 -2.55 13.78 -0.99
CA ASP A 13 -1.18 13.57 -1.49
C ASP A 13 -0.34 12.63 -0.61
N GLU A 14 -0.99 11.74 0.14
CA GLU A 14 -0.31 10.70 0.90
C GLU A 14 -0.07 9.48 0.01
N TRP A 15 0.82 8.59 0.44
CA TRP A 15 1.18 7.39 -0.32
C TRP A 15 1.05 6.14 0.53
N LEU A 16 0.56 5.07 -0.10
CA LEU A 16 0.75 3.71 0.35
C LEU A 16 1.95 3.13 -0.40
N VAL A 17 3.02 2.82 0.33
CA VAL A 17 4.19 2.14 -0.21
C VAL A 17 4.11 0.67 0.18
N ILE A 18 4.23 -0.20 -0.81
CA ILE A 18 4.24 -1.65 -0.66
C ILE A 18 5.67 -2.13 -0.82
N ASP A 19 6.20 -2.75 0.22
CA ASP A 19 7.50 -3.41 0.21
C ASP A 19 7.32 -4.92 0.15
N TYR A 20 7.36 -5.46 -1.07
CA TYR A 20 7.15 -6.88 -1.32
C TYR A 20 8.16 -7.76 -0.58
N SER A 21 9.42 -7.32 -0.51
CA SER A 21 10.51 -8.09 0.09
C SER A 21 10.36 -8.26 1.60
N THR A 22 9.60 -7.38 2.26
CA THR A 22 9.41 -7.43 3.71
C THR A 22 7.95 -7.63 4.12
N SER A 23 7.03 -7.84 3.16
CA SER A 23 5.58 -7.87 3.39
C SER A 23 5.03 -6.63 4.13
N HIS A 24 5.71 -5.48 4.05
CA HIS A 24 5.26 -4.28 4.75
C HIS A 24 4.48 -3.34 3.85
N LEU A 25 3.41 -2.79 4.42
CA LEU A 25 2.76 -1.58 3.96
C LEU A 25 3.25 -0.39 4.81
N LEU A 26 3.63 0.68 4.12
CA LEU A 26 4.01 1.95 4.74
C LEU A 26 3.02 3.01 4.29
N HIS A 27 2.44 3.71 5.26
CA HIS A 27 1.70 4.93 4.99
C HIS A 27 2.66 6.10 5.11
N VAL A 28 2.85 6.83 4.02
CA VAL A 28 3.77 7.96 3.93
C VAL A 28 2.94 9.23 3.74
N SER A 29 3.19 10.26 4.55
CA SER A 29 2.54 11.57 4.40
C SER A 29 3.03 12.28 3.13
N LYS A 30 2.30 13.31 2.69
CA LYS A 30 2.70 14.20 1.57
C LYS A 30 4.10 14.82 1.71
N ASP A 31 4.62 14.93 2.93
CA ASP A 31 5.95 15.47 3.21
C ASP A 31 7.04 14.38 3.26
N GLY A 32 6.70 13.15 2.86
CA GLY A 32 7.62 12.01 2.82
C GLY A 32 7.87 11.32 4.17
N LYS A 33 7.09 11.64 5.22
CA LYS A 33 7.27 11.03 6.55
C LYS A 33 6.45 9.75 6.67
N ILE A 34 7.03 8.70 7.23
CA ILE A 34 6.31 7.46 7.52
C ILE A 34 5.36 7.72 8.71
N LYS A 35 4.05 7.67 8.45
CA LYS A 35 2.98 7.79 9.44
C LYS A 35 2.72 6.45 10.12
N ALA A 36 2.72 5.38 9.35
CA ALA A 36 2.47 4.03 9.84
C ALA A 36 3.25 2.99 9.05
N LYS A 37 3.57 1.89 9.71
CA LYS A 37 4.15 0.68 9.14
C LYS A 37 3.38 -0.53 9.67
N ARG A 38 2.99 -1.43 8.77
CA ARG A 38 2.23 -2.64 9.09
C ARG A 38 2.72 -3.80 8.26
N LEU A 39 2.83 -4.98 8.89
CA LEU A 39 2.94 -6.24 8.16
C LEU A 39 1.58 -6.52 7.50
N TYR A 40 1.59 -7.04 6.29
CA TYR A 40 0.39 -7.36 5.53
C TYR A 40 0.52 -8.74 4.90
N GLU A 41 -0.26 -9.69 5.43
CA GLU A 41 -0.22 -11.08 5.02
C GLU A 41 -1.59 -11.52 4.48
N PRO A 42 -1.65 -12.16 3.29
CA PRO A 42 -0.52 -12.51 2.42
C PRO A 42 0.13 -11.28 1.76
N THR A 43 1.42 -11.37 1.42
CA THR A 43 2.21 -10.26 0.84
C THR A 43 1.44 -9.51 -0.25
N ALA A 44 1.32 -8.19 -0.07
CA ALA A 44 0.73 -7.31 -1.06
C ALA A 44 1.65 -7.14 -2.27
N HIS A 45 1.08 -7.20 -3.47
CA HIS A 45 1.80 -7.02 -4.74
C HIS A 45 1.51 -5.68 -5.40
N ASN A 46 0.30 -5.16 -5.21
CA ASN A 46 -0.13 -3.90 -5.79
C ASN A 46 -1.31 -3.31 -5.00
N ALA A 47 -1.53 -2.01 -5.12
CA ALA A 47 -2.71 -1.35 -4.61
C ALA A 47 -3.19 -0.26 -5.57
N VAL A 48 -4.50 -0.03 -5.57
CA VAL A 48 -5.17 1.02 -6.34
C VAL A 48 -6.23 1.67 -5.45
N LEU A 49 -6.26 3.00 -5.42
CA LEU A 49 -7.36 3.77 -4.84
C LEU A 49 -8.39 4.05 -5.94
N PHE A 50 -9.60 3.54 -5.79
CA PHE A 50 -10.73 3.85 -6.67
C PHE A 50 -11.45 5.09 -6.16
N GLY A 51 -11.46 6.14 -6.99
CA GLY A 51 -12.02 7.43 -6.61
C GLY A 51 -11.31 7.97 -5.37
N SER A 52 -12.06 8.14 -4.29
CA SER A 52 -11.52 8.65 -3.04
C SER A 52 -11.76 7.71 -1.84
N ASN A 53 -12.58 6.67 -1.95
CA ASN A 53 -13.12 5.96 -0.79
C ASN A 53 -12.84 4.46 -0.74
N ILE A 54 -12.32 3.83 -1.80
CA ILE A 54 -12.07 2.37 -1.82
C ILE A 54 -10.63 2.10 -2.21
N LEU A 55 -9.84 1.58 -1.26
CA LEU A 55 -8.51 1.05 -1.51
C LEU A 55 -8.60 -0.45 -1.78
N ALA A 56 -8.19 -0.87 -2.96
CA ALA A 56 -8.05 -2.28 -3.31
C ALA A 56 -6.58 -2.70 -3.25
N ILE A 57 -6.28 -3.78 -2.53
CA ILE A 57 -4.93 -4.35 -2.40
C ILE A 57 -4.94 -5.76 -2.96
N ARG A 58 -4.14 -5.99 -3.99
CA ARG A 58 -3.93 -7.32 -4.58
C ARG A 58 -2.84 -8.05 -3.81
N THR A 59 -3.14 -9.25 -3.33
CA THR A 59 -2.17 -10.20 -2.78
C THR A 59 -1.93 -11.34 -3.77
N THR A 60 -1.11 -12.33 -3.39
CA THR A 60 -0.89 -13.55 -4.20
C THR A 60 -2.21 -14.28 -4.48
N ASN A 61 -3.13 -14.31 -3.52
CA ASN A 61 -4.27 -15.22 -3.54
C ASN A 61 -5.63 -14.50 -3.63
N CYS A 62 -5.70 -13.21 -3.31
CA CYS A 62 -6.96 -12.49 -3.25
C CYS A 62 -6.81 -10.98 -3.55
N LEU A 63 -7.97 -10.33 -3.67
CA LEU A 63 -8.11 -8.89 -3.74
C LEU A 63 -8.90 -8.43 -2.51
N ASN A 64 -8.25 -7.63 -1.66
CA ASN A 64 -8.85 -7.10 -0.43
C ASN A 64 -9.29 -5.65 -0.66
N TYR A 65 -10.45 -5.27 -0.12
CA TYR A 65 -11.00 -3.92 -0.25
C TYR A 65 -11.14 -3.25 1.12
N TYR A 66 -10.76 -1.98 1.21
CA TYR A 66 -10.83 -1.18 2.42
C TYR A 66 -11.50 0.16 2.14
N GLY A 67 -12.37 0.59 3.06
CA GLY A 67 -12.88 1.97 3.07
C GLY A 67 -11.81 2.94 3.53
N VAL A 68 -11.70 4.11 2.89
CA VAL A 68 -10.68 5.16 3.13
C VAL A 68 -11.28 6.53 3.36
#